data_AF-A0A9X2TL77-F1
#
_entry.id   AF-A0A9X2TL77-F1
#
_cell.length_a   1.000
_cell.length_b   1.000
_cell.length_c   1.000
_cell.angle_alpha   90.00
_cell.angle_beta   90.00
_cell.angle_gamma   90.00
#
_symmetry.space_group_name_H-M   'P 1'
#
loop_
_entity.id
_entity.type
_entity.pdbx_description
1 polymer ?
#
loop_
_entity_poly.entity_id
_entity_poly.type
_entity_poly.pdbx_seq_one_letter_code
_entity_poly.pdbx_strand_id
1 'polypeptide(L)'
;MYDSDIIDTSSCINRKERSRTFSCFNRYRKIMRVGERLETPFENGLEWYPKANERCSELARRIGVSTERMAGAAAILSPMTNWTANMSGLSKLVEVWDDYPYTWKVEVSSRYTTYRNNATQAIKYLDGDDQAHPSGAKVQPFTENLNGNLTPVTVDSWMFKLADFDIKSITGNARRSISRAVEMLATLHGIEPAQAQAVVWTTARNWIEA
;
A
#
# COMPACT_ATOMS: atom_id res chain seq x y z
N MET A 1 29.41 -39.98 -18.86
CA MET A 1 27.98 -40.20 -19.07
C MET A 1 27.34 -40.37 -17.71
N TYR A 2 26.89 -39.26 -17.12
CA TYR A 2 25.81 -39.18 -16.14
C TYR A 2 25.41 -37.70 -16.04
N ASP A 3 24.16 -37.44 -16.38
CA ASP A 3 23.45 -36.17 -16.29
C ASP A 3 23.46 -35.60 -14.87
N SER A 4 23.47 -34.26 -14.80
CA SER A 4 22.38 -33.57 -14.10
C SER A 4 22.30 -32.15 -14.61
N ASP A 5 21.20 -31.90 -15.33
CA ASP A 5 20.73 -30.61 -15.83
C ASP A 5 20.95 -29.47 -14.82
N ILE A 6 21.73 -28.48 -15.24
CA ILE A 6 21.64 -27.14 -14.68
C ILE A 6 20.31 -26.58 -15.18
N ILE A 7 19.25 -26.76 -14.39
CA ILE A 7 17.99 -26.05 -14.59
C ILE A 7 18.28 -24.57 -14.34
N ASP A 8 18.49 -23.83 -15.42
CA ASP A 8 18.38 -22.37 -15.41
C ASP A 8 16.94 -22.01 -15.04
N THR A 9 16.70 -21.75 -13.76
CA THR A 9 15.42 -21.27 -13.23
C THR A 9 15.19 -19.79 -13.50
N SER A 10 15.67 -19.26 -14.64
CA SER A 10 15.22 -18.00 -15.19
C SER A 10 13.71 -18.09 -15.46
N SER A 11 12.94 -17.70 -14.45
CA SER A 11 11.49 -17.72 -14.36
C SER A 11 10.85 -17.22 -15.67
N CYS A 12 10.46 -18.15 -16.53
CA CYS A 12 9.69 -17.84 -17.71
C CYS A 12 8.31 -17.34 -17.24
N ILE A 13 8.10 -16.03 -17.30
CA ILE A 13 6.80 -15.42 -17.01
C ILE A 13 5.77 -16.15 -17.88
N ASN A 14 4.84 -16.87 -17.23
CA ASN A 14 3.82 -17.62 -17.96
C ASN A 14 3.04 -16.64 -18.86
N ARG A 15 2.70 -17.07 -20.08
CA ARG A 15 1.92 -16.32 -21.09
C ARG A 15 0.74 -15.55 -20.49
N LYS A 16 0.02 -16.13 -19.53
CA LYS A 16 -1.10 -15.48 -18.83
C LYS A 16 -0.67 -14.27 -17.99
N GLU A 17 0.43 -14.40 -17.24
CA GLU A 17 1.01 -13.31 -16.43
C GLU A 17 1.51 -12.18 -17.33
N ARG A 18 2.18 -12.52 -18.43
CA ARG A 18 2.65 -11.55 -19.43
C ARG A 18 1.50 -10.76 -20.04
N SER A 19 0.44 -11.46 -20.47
CA SER A 19 -0.76 -10.83 -21.04
C SER A 19 -1.43 -9.87 -20.05
N ARG A 20 -1.64 -10.31 -18.80
CA ARG A 20 -2.20 -9.46 -17.73
C ARG A 20 -1.35 -8.23 -17.45
N THR A 21 -0.03 -8.40 -17.41
CA THR A 21 0.92 -7.30 -17.19
C THR A 21 0.76 -6.22 -18.27
N PHE A 22 0.78 -6.60 -19.55
CA PHE A 22 0.63 -5.62 -20.64
C PHE A 22 -0.76 -4.98 -20.68
N SER A 23 -1.83 -5.74 -20.42
CA SER A 23 -3.19 -5.18 -20.33
C SER A 23 -3.28 -4.13 -19.22
N CYS A 24 -2.78 -4.46 -18.02
CA CYS A 24 -2.74 -3.56 -16.87
C CYS A 24 -1.87 -2.33 -17.15
N PHE A 25 -0.67 -2.52 -17.70
CA PHE A 25 0.23 -1.43 -18.07
C PHE A 25 -0.42 -0.43 -19.03
N ASN A 26 -1.07 -0.91 -20.10
CA ASN A 26 -1.74 -0.02 -21.06
C ASN A 26 -2.87 0.77 -20.41
N ARG A 27 -3.61 0.15 -19.49
CA ARG A 27 -4.70 0.81 -18.76
C ARG A 27 -4.20 1.86 -17.79
N TYR A 28 -3.19 1.53 -16.98
CA TYR A 28 -2.57 2.49 -16.07
C TYR A 28 -1.86 3.61 -16.79
N ARG A 29 -1.18 3.33 -17.92
CA ARG A 29 -0.57 4.36 -18.77
C ARG A 29 -1.61 5.36 -19.29
N LYS A 30 -2.81 4.90 -19.66
CA LYS A 30 -3.91 5.80 -20.06
C LYS A 30 -4.29 6.73 -18.90
N ILE A 31 -4.41 6.21 -17.68
CA ILE A 31 -4.72 7.00 -16.48
C ILE A 31 -3.58 7.99 -16.20
N MET A 32 -2.33 7.54 -16.20
CA MET A 32 -1.15 8.38 -16.00
C MET A 32 -1.13 9.59 -16.95
N ARG A 33 -1.41 9.37 -18.24
CA ARG A 33 -1.53 10.45 -19.25
C ARG A 33 -2.67 11.44 -19.00
N VAL A 34 -3.72 11.05 -18.28
CA VAL A 34 -4.72 12.02 -17.80
C VAL A 34 -4.11 12.85 -16.68
N GLY A 35 -3.43 12.21 -15.73
CA GLY A 35 -2.77 12.86 -14.61
C GLY A 35 -1.75 13.90 -15.06
N GLU A 36 -0.88 13.54 -16.01
CA GLU A 36 0.11 14.44 -16.63
C GLU A 36 -0.53 15.69 -17.25
N ARG A 37 -1.72 15.57 -17.84
CA ARG A 37 -2.43 16.71 -18.44
C ARG A 37 -3.14 17.60 -17.43
N LEU A 38 -3.48 17.06 -16.26
CA LEU A 38 -4.19 17.79 -15.22
C LEU A 38 -3.25 18.40 -14.17
N GLU A 39 -1.92 18.22 -14.32
CA GLU A 39 -0.79 18.65 -13.45
C GLU A 39 -0.97 18.35 -11.95
N THR A 40 -1.99 18.93 -11.31
CA THR A 40 -2.36 18.73 -9.91
C THR A 40 -2.48 17.26 -9.49
N PRO A 41 -3.16 16.33 -10.21
CA PRO A 41 -3.23 14.93 -9.78
C PRO A 41 -1.88 14.19 -9.84
N PHE A 42 -1.00 14.59 -10.77
CA PHE A 42 0.33 14.02 -10.91
C PHE A 42 1.21 14.43 -9.74
N GLU A 43 1.33 15.73 -9.47
CA GLU A 43 2.08 16.25 -8.32
C GLU A 43 1.53 15.70 -7.00
N ASN A 44 0.21 15.68 -6.82
CA ASN A 44 -0.42 15.08 -5.64
C ASN A 44 -0.07 13.60 -5.46
N GLY A 45 0.10 12.85 -6.56
CA GLY A 45 0.53 11.46 -6.50
C GLY A 45 2.00 11.32 -6.06
N LEU A 46 2.89 12.14 -6.61
CA LEU A 46 4.32 12.13 -6.24
C LEU A 46 4.54 12.47 -4.76
N GLU A 47 3.76 13.43 -4.23
CA GLU A 47 3.87 13.90 -2.85
C GLU A 47 3.07 13.05 -1.85
N TRP A 48 2.26 12.09 -2.32
CA TRP A 48 1.34 11.36 -1.46
C TRP A 48 2.08 10.61 -0.34
N TYR A 49 3.10 9.82 -0.69
CA TYR A 49 3.86 9.04 0.29
C TYR A 49 4.73 9.92 1.20
N PRO A 50 5.45 10.93 0.71
CA PRO A 50 6.12 11.91 1.57
C PRO A 50 5.19 12.53 2.62
N LYS A 51 4.00 13.01 2.22
CA LYS A 51 3.01 13.58 3.15
C LYS A 51 2.46 12.53 4.12
N ALA A 52 2.27 11.30 3.66
CA ALA A 52 1.82 10.21 4.52
C ALA A 52 2.88 9.83 5.57
N ASN A 53 4.15 9.79 5.18
CA ASN A 53 5.28 9.57 6.08
C ASN A 53 5.40 10.68 7.14
N GLU A 54 5.23 11.94 6.75
CA GLU A 54 5.25 13.08 7.67
C GLU A 54 4.17 12.94 8.74
N ARG A 55 2.93 12.58 8.34
CA ARG A 55 1.83 12.32 9.28
C ARG A 55 2.12 11.16 10.23
N CYS A 56 2.66 10.05 9.71
CA CYS A 56 3.09 8.94 10.56
C CYS A 56 4.18 9.38 11.54
N SER A 57 5.16 10.16 11.10
CA SER A 57 6.25 10.67 11.94
C SER A 57 5.75 11.63 13.03
N GLU A 58 4.78 12.48 12.72
CA GLU A 58 4.15 13.36 13.70
C GLU A 58 3.44 12.58 14.80
N LEU A 59 2.61 11.60 14.42
CA LEU A 59 1.90 10.75 15.38
C LEU A 59 2.86 9.87 16.19
N ALA A 60 3.92 9.35 15.56
CA ALA A 60 4.94 8.54 16.23
C ALA A 60 5.63 9.31 17.37
N ARG A 61 6.02 10.56 17.11
CA ARG A 61 6.65 11.45 18.10
C ARG A 61 5.78 11.71 19.33
N ARG A 62 4.45 11.77 19.15
CA ARG A 62 3.51 12.06 20.26
C ARG A 62 3.47 10.97 21.33
N ILE A 63 3.80 9.74 20.97
CA ILE A 63 3.76 8.58 21.87
C ILE A 63 5.13 7.89 22.01
N GLY A 64 6.20 8.51 21.53
CA GLY A 64 7.57 8.02 21.70
C GLY A 64 7.90 6.73 20.93
N VAL A 65 7.23 6.43 19.81
CA VAL A 65 7.54 5.26 18.96
C VAL A 65 8.28 5.68 17.68
N SER A 66 8.84 4.71 16.94
CA SER A 66 9.46 4.99 15.64
C SER A 66 8.41 5.27 14.56
N THR A 67 8.79 6.05 13.54
CA THR A 67 7.95 6.24 12.34
C THR A 67 7.58 4.91 11.70
N GLU A 68 8.50 3.94 11.68
CA GLU A 68 8.25 2.59 11.18
C GLU A 68 7.11 1.89 11.93
N ARG A 69 7.13 1.93 13.28
CA ARG A 69 6.05 1.33 14.09
C ARG A 69 4.70 1.99 13.80
N MET A 70 4.68 3.32 13.68
CA MET A 70 3.46 4.05 13.32
C MET A 70 2.98 3.76 11.89
N ALA A 71 3.89 3.67 10.92
CA ALA A 71 3.60 3.28 9.55
C ALA A 71 3.03 1.85 9.47
N GLY A 72 3.59 0.92 10.25
CA GLY A 72 3.09 -0.44 10.32
C GLY A 72 1.71 -0.55 10.96
N ALA A 73 1.46 0.20 12.04
CA ALA A 73 0.14 0.30 12.64
C ALA A 73 -0.89 0.87 11.64
N ALA A 74 -0.53 1.95 10.93
CA ALA A 74 -1.35 2.51 9.86
C ALA A 74 -1.66 1.49 8.77
N ALA A 75 -0.67 0.69 8.37
CA ALA A 75 -0.84 -0.34 7.35
C ALA A 75 -1.74 -1.49 7.82
N ILE A 76 -1.60 -1.94 9.07
CA ILE A 76 -2.44 -2.98 9.69
C ILE A 76 -3.91 -2.53 9.74
N LEU A 77 -4.18 -1.27 10.09
CA LEU A 77 -5.55 -0.73 10.16
C LEU A 77 -6.19 -0.47 8.78
N SER A 78 -5.36 -0.31 7.74
CA SER A 78 -5.78 0.12 6.40
C SER A 78 -6.69 -0.81 5.56
N PRO A 79 -6.83 -2.13 5.80
CA PRO A 79 -7.73 -2.94 5.00
C PRO A 79 -9.15 -2.37 4.97
N MET A 80 -9.65 -2.13 3.75
CA MET A 80 -10.98 -1.56 3.45
C MET A 80 -11.31 -0.22 4.13
N THR A 81 -10.28 0.47 4.62
CA THR A 81 -10.43 1.74 5.34
C THR A 81 -9.81 2.85 4.50
N ASN A 82 -10.56 3.92 4.22
CA ASN A 82 -10.01 5.05 3.48
C ASN A 82 -8.94 5.79 4.33
N TRP A 83 -8.02 6.48 3.66
CA TRP A 83 -6.86 7.10 4.31
C TRP A 83 -7.26 8.10 5.41
N THR A 84 -8.25 8.95 5.15
CA THR A 84 -8.73 9.95 6.12
C THR A 84 -9.27 9.29 7.38
N ALA A 85 -10.13 8.28 7.25
CA ALA A 85 -10.66 7.52 8.38
C ALA A 85 -9.55 6.77 9.15
N ASN A 86 -8.58 6.20 8.42
CA ASN A 86 -7.44 5.51 9.02
C ASN A 86 -6.61 6.47 9.90
N MET A 87 -6.26 7.65 9.36
CA MET A 87 -5.52 8.67 10.13
C MET A 87 -6.31 9.21 11.31
N SER A 88 -7.62 9.43 11.17
CA SER A 88 -8.47 9.80 12.31
C SER A 88 -8.44 8.74 13.41
N GLY A 89 -8.46 7.45 13.04
CA GLY A 89 -8.34 6.34 13.98
C GLY A 89 -7.00 6.32 14.71
N LEU A 90 -5.89 6.49 13.99
CA LEU A 90 -4.56 6.57 14.60
C LEU A 90 -4.41 7.78 15.51
N SER A 91 -4.88 8.96 15.09
CA SER A 91 -4.86 10.15 15.95
C SER A 91 -5.64 9.93 17.24
N LYS A 92 -6.81 9.28 17.17
CA LYS A 92 -7.61 8.94 18.35
C LYS A 92 -6.93 7.91 19.24
N LEU A 93 -6.26 6.92 18.66
CA LEU A 93 -5.46 5.95 19.42
C LEU A 93 -4.29 6.63 20.15
N VAL A 94 -3.60 7.54 19.46
CA VAL A 94 -2.49 8.35 20.01
C VAL A 94 -2.96 9.24 21.16
N GLU A 95 -4.13 9.86 21.04
CA GLU A 95 -4.72 10.69 22.11
C GLU A 95 -4.96 9.91 23.41
N VAL A 96 -5.25 8.61 23.34
CA VAL A 96 -5.55 7.77 24.51
C VAL A 96 -4.39 6.86 24.91
N TRP A 97 -3.19 7.10 24.37
CA TRP A 97 -2.09 6.13 24.46
C TRP A 97 -1.58 5.92 25.88
N ASP A 98 -1.36 6.97 26.66
CA ASP A 98 -0.77 6.84 28.01
C ASP A 98 -1.84 6.68 29.10
N ASP A 99 -2.97 7.36 28.95
CA ASP A 99 -3.94 7.52 30.05
C ASP A 99 -4.99 6.40 30.14
N TYR A 100 -5.08 5.54 29.13
CA TYR A 100 -6.17 4.56 29.02
C TYR A 100 -5.70 3.11 28.99
N PRO A 101 -6.48 2.16 29.54
CA PRO A 101 -6.13 0.76 29.51
C PRO A 101 -6.20 0.17 28.09
N TYR A 102 -5.51 -0.95 27.88
CA TYR A 102 -5.46 -1.68 26.61
C TYR A 102 -6.84 -1.92 25.97
N THR A 103 -7.84 -2.32 26.77
CA THR A 103 -9.20 -2.59 26.31
C THR A 103 -9.86 -1.37 25.68
N TRP A 104 -9.61 -0.18 26.22
CA TRP A 104 -10.11 1.09 25.69
C TRP A 104 -9.44 1.45 24.37
N LYS A 105 -8.11 1.29 24.28
CA LYS A 105 -7.35 1.49 23.03
C LYS A 105 -7.90 0.63 21.90
N VAL A 106 -8.20 -0.65 22.19
CA VAL A 106 -8.81 -1.58 21.22
C VAL A 106 -10.19 -1.11 20.82
N GLU A 107 -11.02 -0.68 21.76
CA GLU A 107 -12.37 -0.18 21.46
C GLU A 107 -12.33 1.04 20.54
N VAL A 108 -11.53 2.06 20.87
CA VAL A 108 -11.38 3.27 20.06
C VAL A 108 -10.90 2.91 18.66
N SER A 109 -9.83 2.12 18.55
CA SER A 109 -9.24 1.74 17.25
C SER A 109 -10.20 0.91 16.39
N SER A 110 -10.99 0.03 17.01
CA SER A 110 -11.95 -0.83 16.31
C SER A 110 -13.07 -0.06 15.61
N ARG A 111 -13.33 1.20 15.98
CA ARG A 111 -14.32 2.06 15.32
C ARG A 111 -13.83 2.59 13.97
N TYR A 112 -12.53 2.53 13.71
CA TYR A 112 -11.88 3.10 12.53
C TYR A 112 -11.22 2.05 11.63
N THR A 113 -11.43 0.76 11.90
CA THR A 113 -10.98 -0.32 11.04
C THR A 113 -12.09 -1.33 10.86
N THR A 114 -12.12 -2.02 9.71
CA THR A 114 -13.15 -3.03 9.47
C THR A 114 -12.99 -4.27 10.36
N TYR A 115 -11.77 -4.58 10.78
CA TYR A 115 -11.48 -5.81 11.51
C TYR A 115 -10.93 -5.50 12.90
N ARG A 116 -11.66 -5.89 13.94
CA ARG A 116 -11.23 -5.74 15.34
C ARG A 116 -9.85 -6.35 15.61
N ASN A 117 -9.53 -7.47 14.96
CA ASN A 117 -8.21 -8.11 15.10
C ASN A 117 -7.07 -7.20 14.61
N ASN A 118 -7.31 -6.36 13.61
CA ASN A 118 -6.32 -5.39 13.13
C ASN A 118 -6.07 -4.31 14.18
N ALA A 119 -7.11 -3.85 14.88
CA ALA A 119 -6.95 -2.92 16.01
C ALA A 119 -6.07 -3.54 17.10
N THR A 120 -6.39 -4.76 17.52
CA THR A 120 -5.61 -5.53 18.51
C THR A 120 -4.15 -5.67 18.07
N GLN A 121 -3.90 -6.06 16.82
CA GLN A 121 -2.55 -6.26 16.28
C GLN A 121 -1.77 -4.94 16.19
N ALA A 122 -2.40 -3.87 15.69
CA ALA A 122 -1.75 -2.56 15.58
C ALA A 122 -1.30 -2.02 16.94
N ILE A 123 -2.14 -2.18 17.99
CA ILE A 123 -1.78 -1.74 19.35
C ILE A 123 -0.62 -2.55 19.90
N LYS A 124 -0.64 -3.88 19.75
CA LYS A 124 0.49 -4.74 20.16
C LYS A 124 1.79 -4.33 19.45
N TYR A 125 1.71 -4.08 18.14
CA TYR A 125 2.86 -3.67 17.36
C TYR A 125 3.40 -2.29 17.78
N LEU A 126 2.53 -1.35 18.15
CA LEU A 126 2.97 -0.07 18.72
C LEU A 126 3.60 -0.24 20.12
N ASP A 127 3.10 -1.18 20.91
CA ASP A 127 3.55 -1.48 22.29
C ASP A 127 4.87 -2.27 22.37
N GLY A 128 5.54 -2.53 21.25
CA GLY A 128 6.83 -3.23 21.24
C GLY A 128 6.76 -4.72 20.88
N ASP A 129 5.57 -5.29 20.66
CA ASP A 129 5.44 -6.72 20.33
C ASP A 129 5.82 -6.99 18.87
N ASP A 130 7.04 -7.47 18.65
CA ASP A 130 7.56 -7.80 17.32
C ASP A 130 6.86 -9.02 16.70
N GLN A 131 6.15 -9.86 17.46
CA GLN A 131 5.31 -10.92 16.89
C GLN A 131 4.06 -10.35 16.21
N ALA A 132 3.68 -9.12 16.52
CA ALA A 132 2.60 -8.40 15.86
C ALA A 132 3.03 -7.69 14.56
N HIS A 133 4.26 -7.94 14.08
CA HIS A 133 4.83 -7.30 12.90
C HIS A 133 3.86 -7.31 11.70
N PRO A 134 3.77 -6.22 10.92
CA PRO A 134 2.89 -6.12 9.76
C PRO A 134 3.27 -7.12 8.65
N SER A 135 2.74 -8.34 8.69
CA SER A 135 2.98 -9.38 7.70
C SER A 135 1.78 -9.53 6.76
N GLY A 136 1.99 -9.35 5.46
CA GLY A 136 0.96 -9.61 4.47
C GLY A 136 1.25 -8.98 3.11
N ALA A 137 0.75 -9.61 2.05
CA ALA A 137 1.07 -9.24 0.65
C ALA A 137 0.67 -7.81 0.23
N LYS A 138 -0.12 -7.12 1.05
CA LYS A 138 -0.45 -5.68 0.92
C LYS A 138 0.10 -4.89 2.11
N VAL A 139 -0.02 -5.43 3.32
CA VAL A 139 0.33 -4.72 4.55
C VAL A 139 1.81 -4.39 4.60
N GLN A 140 2.69 -5.36 4.34
CA GLN A 140 4.13 -5.16 4.38
C GLN A 140 4.64 -4.08 3.39
N PRO A 141 4.38 -4.18 2.07
CA PRO A 141 4.84 -3.13 1.15
C PRO A 141 4.22 -1.76 1.47
N PHE A 142 3.01 -1.72 2.03
CA PHE A 142 2.39 -0.47 2.43
C PHE A 142 3.07 0.15 3.66
N THR A 143 3.47 -0.66 4.64
CA THR A 143 4.33 -0.23 5.76
C THR A 143 5.62 0.39 5.23
N GLU A 144 6.30 -0.30 4.30
CA GLU A 144 7.55 0.17 3.69
C GLU A 144 7.35 1.51 2.95
N ASN A 145 6.30 1.62 2.13
CA ASN A 145 6.01 2.86 1.42
C ASN A 145 5.67 4.02 2.37
N LEU A 146 4.88 3.77 3.41
CA LEU A 146 4.57 4.78 4.44
C LEU A 146 5.82 5.17 5.25
N ASN A 147 6.79 4.27 5.40
CA ASN A 147 8.06 4.53 6.06
C ASN A 147 9.13 5.14 5.11
N GLY A 148 8.76 5.50 3.87
CA GLY A 148 9.63 6.19 2.93
C GLY A 148 10.41 5.28 1.96
N ASN A 149 10.30 3.95 2.07
CA ASN A 149 10.81 3.06 1.02
C ASN A 149 9.80 3.00 -0.14
N LEU A 150 10.08 3.74 -1.22
CA LEU A 150 9.18 3.88 -2.36
C LEU A 150 9.38 2.81 -3.46
N THR A 151 10.33 1.91 -3.28
CA THR A 151 10.62 0.84 -4.24
C THR A 151 9.52 -0.23 -4.34
N PRO A 152 8.95 -0.78 -3.25
CA PRO A 152 7.95 -1.84 -3.38
C PRO A 152 6.59 -1.29 -3.84
N VAL A 153 5.85 -2.09 -4.63
CA VAL A 153 4.48 -1.76 -5.06
C VAL A 153 3.46 -2.33 -4.07
N THR A 154 2.54 -1.48 -3.61
CA THR A 154 1.41 -1.87 -2.77
C THR A 154 0.18 -2.18 -3.62
N VAL A 155 -0.06 -3.47 -3.89
CA VAL A 155 -1.26 -3.88 -4.65
C VAL A 155 -2.47 -4.02 -3.72
N ASP A 156 -3.27 -2.97 -3.66
CA ASP A 156 -4.54 -2.94 -2.95
C ASP A 156 -5.77 -3.23 -3.85
N SER A 157 -6.97 -3.13 -3.29
CA SER A 157 -8.21 -3.38 -4.01
C SER A 157 -8.50 -2.35 -5.10
N TRP A 158 -8.03 -1.11 -4.95
CA TRP A 158 -8.19 -0.06 -5.97
C TRP A 158 -7.32 -0.31 -7.18
N MET A 159 -6.04 -0.62 -6.97
CA MET A 159 -5.13 -1.02 -8.05
C MET A 159 -5.70 -2.22 -8.80
N PHE A 160 -6.14 -3.24 -8.08
CA PHE A 160 -6.77 -4.41 -8.70
C PHE A 160 -8.05 -4.08 -9.48
N LYS A 161 -8.94 -3.26 -8.93
CA LYS A 161 -10.16 -2.81 -9.62
C LYS A 161 -9.81 -2.08 -10.93
N LEU A 162 -8.82 -1.20 -10.90
CA LEU A 162 -8.39 -0.44 -12.07
C LEU A 162 -7.68 -1.31 -13.13
N ALA A 163 -7.05 -2.41 -12.72
CA ALA A 163 -6.44 -3.37 -13.63
C ALA A 163 -7.49 -4.12 -14.48
N ASP A 164 -8.74 -4.20 -14.00
CA ASP A 164 -9.91 -4.73 -14.71
C ASP A 164 -9.67 -6.14 -15.28
N PHE A 165 -9.12 -7.02 -14.44
CA PHE A 165 -8.95 -8.43 -14.77
C PHE A 165 -10.27 -9.18 -14.58
N ASP A 166 -10.58 -10.10 -15.49
CA ASP A 166 -11.72 -11.02 -15.37
C ASP A 166 -11.46 -12.14 -14.35
N ILE A 167 -11.26 -11.75 -13.09
CA ILE A 167 -11.15 -12.65 -11.93
C ILE A 167 -11.80 -11.98 -10.70
N LYS A 168 -12.36 -12.80 -9.79
CA LYS A 168 -13.13 -12.28 -8.65
C LYS A 168 -12.28 -11.72 -7.51
N SER A 169 -11.01 -12.11 -7.41
CA SER A 169 -10.12 -11.72 -6.31
C SER A 169 -8.66 -11.65 -6.73
N ILE A 170 -7.85 -10.91 -5.97
CA ILE A 170 -6.42 -10.75 -6.21
C ILE A 170 -5.70 -12.08 -5.94
N THR A 171 -5.34 -12.78 -7.02
CA THR A 171 -4.44 -13.93 -6.96
C THR A 171 -2.97 -13.49 -6.93
N GLY A 172 -2.06 -14.39 -6.54
CA GLY A 172 -0.62 -14.09 -6.55
C GLY A 172 -0.09 -13.69 -7.95
N ASN A 173 -0.58 -14.35 -9.00
CA ASN A 173 -0.25 -14.00 -10.39
C ASN A 173 -0.79 -12.62 -10.80
N ALA A 174 -2.03 -12.29 -10.40
CA ALA A 174 -2.60 -10.97 -10.65
C ALA A 174 -1.81 -9.87 -9.94
N ARG A 175 -1.44 -10.10 -8.67
CA ARG A 175 -0.59 -9.18 -7.89
C ARG A 175 0.73 -8.91 -8.59
N ARG A 176 1.47 -9.97 -8.97
CA ARG A 176 2.73 -9.82 -9.71
C ARG A 176 2.58 -9.13 -11.07
N SER A 177 1.45 -9.33 -11.74
CA SER A 177 1.17 -8.65 -13.02
C SER A 177 0.96 -7.15 -12.82
N ILE A 178 0.25 -6.77 -11.75
CA ILE A 178 0.03 -5.36 -11.39
C ILE A 178 1.34 -4.72 -10.94
N SER A 179 2.11 -5.36 -10.05
CA SER A 179 3.42 -4.84 -9.62
C SER A 179 4.32 -4.55 -10.80
N ARG A 180 4.48 -5.50 -11.73
CA ARG A 180 5.29 -5.29 -12.93
C ARG A 180 4.77 -4.19 -13.84
N ALA A 181 3.45 -4.07 -14.00
CA ALA A 181 2.86 -3.00 -14.78
C ALA A 181 3.17 -1.61 -14.18
N VAL A 182 3.13 -1.50 -12.84
CA VAL A 182 3.50 -0.28 -12.12
C VAL A 182 5.01 -0.01 -12.24
N GLU A 183 5.87 -1.01 -12.06
CA GLU A 183 7.33 -0.87 -12.21
C GLU A 183 7.73 -0.43 -13.63
N MET A 184 7.09 -1.00 -14.66
CA MET A 184 7.29 -0.57 -16.05
C MET A 184 6.87 0.89 -16.26
N LEU A 185 5.77 1.31 -15.63
CA LEU A 185 5.30 2.69 -15.69
C LEU A 185 6.25 3.62 -14.95
N ALA A 186 6.70 3.25 -13.76
CA ALA A 186 7.68 3.98 -12.98
C ALA A 186 8.98 4.21 -13.78
N THR A 187 9.47 3.15 -14.42
CA THR A 187 10.63 3.21 -15.32
C THR A 187 10.39 4.16 -16.50
N LEU A 188 9.22 4.11 -17.12
CA LEU A 188 8.87 4.98 -18.26
C LEU A 188 8.87 6.47 -17.89
N HIS A 189 8.48 6.80 -16.65
CA HIS A 189 8.35 8.18 -16.18
C HIS A 189 9.53 8.64 -15.31
N GLY A 190 10.51 7.79 -15.03
CA GLY A 190 11.68 8.13 -14.22
C GLY A 190 11.35 8.43 -12.74
N ILE A 191 10.36 7.76 -12.18
CA ILE A 191 9.91 7.92 -10.79
C ILE A 191 9.91 6.58 -10.05
N GLU A 192 9.75 6.61 -8.72
CA GLU A 192 9.68 5.38 -7.93
C GLU A 192 8.36 4.62 -8.14
N PRO A 193 8.34 3.27 -8.05
CA PRO A 193 7.14 2.48 -8.23
C PRO A 193 5.97 2.90 -7.32
N ALA A 194 6.26 3.24 -6.07
CA ALA A 194 5.22 3.73 -5.17
C ALA A 194 4.69 5.11 -5.56
N GLN A 195 5.48 5.96 -6.19
CA GLN A 195 4.97 7.23 -6.72
C GLN A 195 4.09 6.98 -7.94
N ALA A 196 4.51 6.10 -8.86
CA ALA A 196 3.71 5.74 -10.02
C ALA A 196 2.35 5.16 -9.64
N GLN A 197 2.29 4.29 -8.61
CA GLN A 197 1.02 3.76 -8.10
C GLN A 197 0.13 4.87 -7.54
N ALA A 198 0.70 5.83 -6.79
CA ALA A 198 -0.03 6.92 -6.18
C ALA A 198 -0.60 7.87 -7.22
N VAL A 199 0.14 8.19 -8.28
CA VAL A 199 -0.37 9.01 -9.39
C VAL A 199 -1.54 8.34 -10.10
N VAL A 200 -1.44 7.04 -10.38
CA VAL A 200 -2.54 6.28 -10.99
C VAL A 200 -3.78 6.35 -10.10
N TRP A 201 -3.60 6.20 -8.78
CA TRP A 201 -4.69 6.22 -7.81
C TRP A 201 -5.35 7.59 -7.65
N THR A 202 -4.57 8.66 -7.47
CA THR A 202 -5.07 10.04 -7.32
C THR A 202 -5.79 10.49 -8.58
N THR A 203 -5.23 10.19 -9.75
CA THR A 203 -5.83 10.52 -11.03
C THR A 203 -7.13 9.76 -11.26
N ALA A 204 -7.13 8.44 -11.01
CA ALA A 204 -8.31 7.62 -11.22
C ALA A 204 -9.49 8.05 -10.34
N ARG A 205 -9.24 8.41 -9.07
CA ARG A 205 -10.28 8.95 -8.19
C ARG A 205 -10.88 10.24 -8.71
N ASN A 206 -10.04 11.18 -9.12
CA ASN A 206 -10.50 12.49 -9.59
C ASN A 206 -11.19 12.41 -10.97
N TRP A 207 -10.87 11.39 -11.78
CA TRP A 207 -11.35 11.29 -13.16
C TRP A 207 -12.50 10.29 -13.38
N ILE A 208 -12.55 9.18 -12.64
CA ILE A 208 -13.59 8.13 -12.83
C ILE A 208 -14.85 8.44 -12.00
N GLU A 209 -14.73 9.26 -10.96
CA GLU A 209 -15.87 9.71 -10.13
C GLU A 209 -16.45 11.07 -10.57
N ALA A 210 -15.92 11.67 -11.65
CA ALA A 210 -16.43 12.88 -12.30
C ALA A 210 -17.23 12.52 -13.56
#